data_AF-A0A1C7MU63-F1
#
_entry.id   AF-A0A1C7MU63-F1
#
_cell.length_a   1.000
_cell.length_b   1.000
_cell.length_c   1.000
_cell.angle_alpha   90.00
_cell.angle_beta   90.00
_cell.angle_gamma   90.00
#
_symmetry.space_group_name_H-M   'P 1'
#
loop_
_entity.id
_entity.type
_entity.pdbx_description
1 polymer ?
#
loop_
_entity_poly.entity_id
_entity_poly.type
_entity_poly.pdbx_seq_one_letter_code
_entity_poly.pdbx_strand_id
1 'polypeptide(L)'
;MLKVNNWRVLDIHFPAACVVALLVHNDYVSELTAVFAKAGVMPLVDFNPLDPKHLDDPRLSSLSASDAADKACLVHQGRLLCTLQYIRSPACNAVAADFCARGWIADEQLHKFRKTSSFAVVSPFDASGAVSAVSGKQVFDVEDLDMHDSVDQVPTPSASTPADAVMSANDITITIWNANSLDRLTINTVTQSFTSSSLIFITETWLLPPLRLPTSWQQYHTYGLPVPNMRRGQIGISLLINPDFPYPITPMPSSSPYVLSCQVASTLIHCVYLPPTASLSDSYALSVLRDFPMHRLPHQTNTIICGDINARHNRLLGDTRTTVRGTMLYEWMIEYGLHCWNSVFAF
;
A
#
# COMPACT_ATOMS: atom_id res chain seq x y z
N MET A 1 -10.17 22.25 -11.34
CA MET A 1 -9.55 21.76 -10.09
C MET A 1 -10.28 22.39 -8.92
N LEU A 2 -10.88 21.58 -8.04
CA LEU A 2 -11.55 22.07 -6.82
C LEU A 2 -10.51 22.63 -5.87
N LYS A 3 -10.68 23.88 -5.41
CA LYS A 3 -9.76 24.55 -4.49
C LYS A 3 -10.04 24.12 -3.04
N VAL A 4 -9.90 22.82 -2.76
CA VAL A 4 -10.10 22.27 -1.41
C VAL A 4 -8.83 22.46 -0.58
N ASN A 5 -8.98 23.01 0.62
CA ASN A 5 -7.89 23.13 1.58
C ASN A 5 -7.66 21.80 2.31
N ASN A 6 -6.64 21.06 1.89
CA ASN A 6 -6.30 19.74 2.45
C ASN A 6 -6.00 19.77 3.95
N TRP A 7 -5.48 20.88 4.49
CA TRP A 7 -5.17 20.98 5.92
C TRP A 7 -6.42 21.00 6.81
N ARG A 8 -7.59 21.30 6.23
CA ARG A 8 -8.86 21.33 6.96
C ARG A 8 -9.71 20.07 6.77
N VAL A 9 -9.19 19.10 6.01
CA VAL A 9 -9.78 17.76 5.86
C VAL A 9 -9.04 16.82 6.79
N LEU A 10 -9.77 16.26 7.75
CA LEU A 10 -9.25 15.40 8.81
C LEU A 10 -9.20 13.93 8.39
N ASP A 11 -10.16 13.49 7.58
CA ASP A 11 -10.25 12.13 7.07
C ASP A 11 -11.12 12.06 5.82
N ILE A 12 -10.88 11.05 4.99
CA ILE A 12 -11.67 10.72 3.80
C ILE A 12 -11.96 9.23 3.82
N HIS A 13 -13.23 8.85 3.79
CA HIS A 13 -13.61 7.45 3.70
C HIS A 13 -14.81 7.24 2.77
N PHE A 14 -15.07 5.99 2.42
CA PHE A 14 -16.08 5.59 1.45
C PHE A 14 -17.13 4.73 2.16
N PRO A 15 -18.22 5.34 2.69
CA PRO A 15 -19.17 4.61 3.50
C PRO A 15 -20.06 3.65 2.70
N ALA A 16 -20.29 3.94 1.42
CA ALA A 16 -21.11 3.16 0.49
C ALA A 16 -20.60 3.32 -0.95
N ALA A 17 -21.08 2.48 -1.88
CA ALA A 17 -20.78 2.63 -3.30
C ALA A 17 -21.15 4.03 -3.81
N CYS A 18 -20.25 4.65 -4.56
CA CYS A 18 -20.42 6.01 -5.10
C CYS A 18 -20.63 7.12 -4.05
N VAL A 19 -20.37 6.86 -2.75
CA VAL A 19 -20.45 7.86 -1.69
C VAL A 19 -19.06 8.11 -1.12
N VAL A 20 -18.68 9.38 -1.05
CA VAL A 20 -17.48 9.84 -0.33
C VAL A 20 -17.91 10.63 0.90
N ALA A 21 -17.33 10.30 2.05
CA ALA A 21 -17.48 11.05 3.29
C ALA A 21 -16.19 11.80 3.58
N LEU A 22 -16.33 13.08 3.92
CA LEU A 22 -15.23 13.95 4.31
C LEU A 22 -15.45 14.36 5.75
N LEU A 23 -14.51 14.00 6.62
CA LEU A 23 -14.43 14.56 7.96
C LEU A 23 -13.62 15.86 7.87
N VAL A 24 -14.20 16.98 8.29
CA VAL A 24 -13.60 18.31 8.12
C VAL A 24 -13.79 19.15 9.36
N HIS A 25 -12.99 20.21 9.51
CA HIS A 25 -13.22 21.19 10.56
C HIS A 25 -14.57 21.91 10.37
N ASN A 26 -15.27 22.14 11.48
CA ASN A 26 -16.61 22.77 11.49
C ASN A 26 -16.61 24.16 10.83
N ASP A 27 -15.54 24.93 10.98
CA ASP A 27 -15.39 26.26 10.38
C ASP A 27 -15.23 26.23 8.85
N TYR A 28 -14.85 25.07 8.29
CA TYR A 28 -14.60 24.88 6.87
C TYR A 28 -15.81 24.32 6.11
N VAL A 29 -16.82 23.80 6.81
CA VAL A 29 -17.99 23.15 6.19
C VAL A 29 -18.69 24.05 5.17
N SER A 30 -18.92 25.31 5.52
CA SER A 30 -19.62 26.27 4.64
C SER A 30 -18.81 26.59 3.38
N GLU A 31 -17.51 26.80 3.52
CA GLU A 31 -16.60 27.07 2.40
C GLU A 31 -16.50 25.84 1.47
N LEU A 32 -16.30 24.66 2.05
CA LEU A 32 -16.19 23.41 1.29
C LEU A 32 -17.47 23.09 0.52
N THR A 33 -18.64 23.26 1.16
CA THR A 33 -19.94 23.05 0.52
C THR A 33 -20.13 24.02 -0.65
N ALA A 34 -19.72 25.29 -0.50
CA ALA A 34 -19.78 26.25 -1.60
C ALA A 34 -18.82 25.89 -2.75
N VAL A 35 -17.64 25.33 -2.46
CA VAL A 35 -16.69 24.84 -3.46
C VAL A 35 -17.27 23.66 -4.24
N PHE A 36 -17.88 22.70 -3.57
CA PHE A 36 -18.54 21.57 -4.22
C PHE A 36 -19.78 21.98 -5.02
N ALA A 37 -20.59 22.88 -4.47
CA ALA A 37 -21.78 23.40 -5.14
C ALA A 37 -21.44 24.07 -6.49
N LYS A 38 -20.34 24.83 -6.54
CA LYS A 38 -19.82 25.42 -7.80
C LYS A 38 -19.42 24.38 -8.84
N ALA A 39 -19.11 23.16 -8.42
CA ALA A 39 -18.78 22.05 -9.30
C ALA A 39 -19.96 21.10 -9.55
N GLY A 40 -21.17 21.47 -9.12
CA GLY A 40 -22.37 20.64 -9.28
C GLY A 40 -22.43 19.44 -8.33
N VAL A 41 -21.60 19.40 -7.29
CA VAL A 41 -21.62 18.34 -6.28
C VAL A 41 -22.36 18.86 -5.06
N MET A 42 -23.42 18.16 -4.65
CA MET A 42 -24.23 18.51 -3.49
C MET A 42 -24.08 17.46 -2.38
N PRO A 43 -24.05 17.86 -1.10
CA PRO A 43 -24.08 16.92 0.01
C PRO A 43 -25.34 16.06 0.01
N LEU A 44 -25.21 14.80 0.40
CA LEU A 44 -26.36 13.93 0.69
C LEU A 44 -26.95 14.33 2.04
N VAL A 45 -28.21 14.77 2.06
CA VAL A 45 -28.85 15.34 3.26
C VAL A 45 -29.25 14.27 4.27
N ASP A 46 -29.71 13.10 3.80
CA ASP A 46 -30.28 12.04 4.63
C ASP A 46 -29.51 10.72 4.53
N PHE A 47 -28.18 10.81 4.39
CA PHE A 47 -27.33 9.63 4.35
C PHE A 47 -27.19 9.00 5.74
N ASN A 48 -27.70 7.78 5.92
CA ASN A 48 -27.53 7.01 7.14
C ASN A 48 -26.39 5.98 6.96
N PRO A 49 -25.22 6.18 7.58
CA PRO A 49 -24.09 5.25 7.44
C PRO A 49 -24.34 3.88 8.09
N LEU A 50 -25.39 3.75 8.90
CA LEU A 50 -25.78 2.51 9.58
C LEU A 50 -26.83 1.72 8.80
N ASP A 51 -27.30 2.23 7.66
CA ASP A 51 -28.31 1.55 6.85
C ASP A 51 -27.72 0.27 6.22
N PRO A 52 -28.30 -0.92 6.48
CA PRO A 52 -27.81 -2.19 5.94
C PRO A 52 -27.74 -2.22 4.41
N LYS A 53 -28.53 -1.39 3.71
CA LYS A 53 -28.52 -1.31 2.25
C LYS A 53 -27.18 -0.89 1.65
N HIS A 54 -26.28 -0.35 2.47
CA HIS A 54 -24.93 0.05 2.07
C HIS A 54 -23.91 -1.11 2.15
N LEU A 55 -24.31 -2.29 2.62
CA LEU A 55 -23.51 -3.49 2.62
C LEU A 55 -23.61 -4.22 1.28
N ASP A 56 -22.92 -3.71 0.26
CA ASP A 56 -22.94 -4.25 -1.11
C ASP A 56 -22.05 -5.50 -1.30
N ASP A 57 -21.73 -6.25 -0.24
CA ASP A 57 -20.92 -7.46 -0.32
C ASP A 57 -21.80 -8.68 -0.62
N PRO A 58 -21.63 -9.38 -1.76
CA PRO A 58 -22.42 -10.55 -2.13
C PRO A 58 -22.38 -11.67 -1.07
N ARG A 59 -21.31 -11.73 -0.25
CA ARG A 59 -21.16 -12.71 0.84
C ARG A 59 -22.08 -12.42 2.04
N LEU A 60 -22.61 -11.20 2.14
CA LEU A 60 -23.52 -10.76 3.20
C LEU A 60 -24.99 -10.80 2.75
N SER A 61 -25.26 -11.22 1.50
CA SER A 61 -26.62 -11.28 0.92
C SER A 61 -27.56 -12.27 1.62
N SER A 62 -27.02 -13.23 2.36
CA SER A 62 -27.77 -14.23 3.12
C SER A 62 -28.05 -13.84 4.57
N LEU A 63 -27.62 -12.66 5.02
CA LEU A 63 -27.83 -12.23 6.42
C LEU A 63 -29.29 -11.87 6.68
N SER A 64 -29.73 -12.08 7.92
CA SER A 64 -31.02 -11.56 8.38
C SER A 64 -30.99 -10.03 8.48
N ALA A 65 -32.15 -9.38 8.50
CA ALA A 65 -32.24 -7.92 8.64
C ALA A 65 -31.58 -7.41 9.94
N SER A 66 -31.64 -8.19 11.02
CA SER A 66 -31.00 -7.86 12.30
C SER A 66 -29.48 -7.97 12.20
N ASP A 67 -28.98 -9.09 11.66
CA ASP A 67 -27.54 -9.31 11.53
C ASP A 67 -26.89 -8.32 10.56
N ALA A 68 -27.61 -7.92 9.52
CA ALA A 68 -27.15 -6.91 8.57
C ALA A 68 -27.05 -5.52 9.22
N ALA A 69 -27.98 -5.17 10.13
CA ALA A 69 -27.91 -3.92 10.91
C ALA A 69 -26.74 -3.92 11.91
N ASP A 70 -26.54 -5.02 12.62
CA ASP A 70 -25.40 -5.19 13.52
C ASP A 70 -24.08 -5.12 12.74
N LYS A 71 -24.03 -5.71 11.55
CA LYS A 71 -22.86 -5.68 10.68
C LYS A 71 -22.57 -4.27 10.15
N ALA A 72 -23.60 -3.53 9.73
CA ALA A 72 -23.46 -2.16 9.27
C ALA A 72 -22.90 -1.26 10.38
N CYS A 73 -23.41 -1.44 11.61
CA CYS A 73 -22.91 -0.76 12.80
C CYS A 73 -21.44 -1.08 13.07
N LEU A 74 -21.07 -2.36 13.04
CA LEU A 74 -19.69 -2.80 13.26
C LEU A 74 -18.71 -2.24 12.20
N VAL A 75 -19.10 -2.27 10.92
CA VAL A 75 -18.28 -1.73 9.82
C VAL A 75 -18.11 -0.22 9.96
N HIS A 76 -19.20 0.50 10.24
CA HIS A 76 -19.14 1.96 10.44
C HIS A 76 -18.26 2.32 11.63
N GLN A 77 -18.45 1.66 12.77
CA GLN A 77 -17.66 1.87 13.97
C GLN A 77 -16.17 1.56 13.73
N GLY A 78 -15.85 0.47 13.04
CA GLY A 78 -14.49 0.12 12.68
C GLY A 78 -13.79 1.22 11.87
N ARG A 79 -14.49 1.82 10.90
CA ARG A 79 -13.98 2.96 10.11
C ARG A 79 -13.67 4.16 11.00
N LEU A 80 -14.58 4.55 11.89
CA LEU A 80 -14.37 5.69 12.80
C LEU A 80 -13.21 5.48 13.76
N LEU A 81 -13.07 4.27 14.32
CA LEU A 81 -11.96 3.94 15.21
C LEU A 81 -10.62 3.96 14.46
N CYS A 82 -10.58 3.52 13.20
CA CYS A 82 -9.42 3.69 12.33
C CYS A 82 -9.11 5.18 12.10
N THR A 83 -10.11 5.99 11.76
CA THR A 83 -9.96 7.45 11.56
C THR A 83 -9.29 8.12 12.77
N LEU A 84 -9.69 7.77 13.99
CA LEU A 84 -9.09 8.31 15.22
C LEU A 84 -7.60 7.96 15.42
N GLN A 85 -7.08 6.91 14.78
CA GLN A 85 -5.66 6.56 14.86
C GLN A 85 -4.76 7.49 14.04
N TYR A 86 -5.32 8.14 13.01
CA TYR A 86 -4.57 8.94 12.05
C TYR A 86 -4.70 10.45 12.27
N ILE A 87 -5.78 10.90 12.93
CA ILE A 87 -5.95 12.32 13.25
C ILE A 87 -4.94 12.72 14.33
N ARG A 88 -4.21 13.82 14.10
CA ARG A 88 -3.23 14.34 15.05
C ARG A 88 -3.90 14.98 16.27
N SER A 89 -3.27 14.86 17.43
CA SER A 89 -3.61 15.66 18.61
C SER A 89 -3.33 17.14 18.34
N PRO A 90 -4.21 18.08 18.77
CA PRO A 90 -5.32 17.88 19.69
C PRO A 90 -6.68 17.57 19.04
N ALA A 91 -6.80 17.70 17.71
CA ALA A 91 -8.07 17.55 16.99
C ALA A 91 -8.72 16.17 17.23
N CYS A 92 -7.90 15.12 17.35
CA CYS A 92 -8.39 13.76 17.56
C CYS A 92 -9.26 13.61 18.82
N ASN A 93 -8.92 14.29 19.92
CA ASN A 93 -9.70 14.23 21.15
C ASN A 93 -11.09 14.86 21.00
N ALA A 94 -11.18 15.94 20.23
CA ALA A 94 -12.44 16.61 19.94
C ALA A 94 -13.32 15.75 19.02
N VAL A 95 -12.72 15.14 17.99
CA VAL A 95 -13.42 14.23 17.07
C VAL A 95 -13.93 12.99 17.81
N ALA A 96 -13.11 12.38 18.67
CA ALA A 96 -13.53 11.22 19.46
C ALA A 96 -14.70 11.56 20.40
N ALA A 97 -14.67 12.75 21.03
CA ALA A 97 -15.79 13.21 21.85
C ALA A 97 -17.07 13.43 21.04
N ASP A 98 -16.97 13.99 19.83
CA ASP A 98 -18.11 14.19 18.92
C ASP A 98 -18.71 12.86 18.45
N PHE A 99 -17.87 11.87 18.08
CA PHE A 99 -18.35 10.52 17.72
C PHE A 99 -19.10 9.85 18.85
N CYS A 100 -18.62 10.01 20.09
CA CYS A 100 -19.28 9.47 21.28
C CYS A 100 -20.62 10.17 21.54
N ALA A 101 -20.68 11.50 21.41
CA ALA A 101 -21.90 12.28 21.58
C ALA A 101 -22.98 11.91 20.53
N ARG A 102 -22.57 11.48 19.34
CA ARG A 102 -23.47 10.97 18.27
C ARG A 102 -23.87 9.51 18.45
N GLY A 103 -23.35 8.83 19.48
CA GLY A 103 -23.60 7.40 19.72
C GLY A 103 -22.93 6.48 18.71
N TRP A 104 -21.91 6.95 17.96
CA TRP A 104 -21.22 6.13 16.97
C TRP A 104 -20.11 5.26 17.58
N ILE A 105 -19.55 5.70 18.71
CA ILE A 105 -18.64 4.91 19.55
C ILE A 105 -19.16 4.93 21.00
N ALA A 106 -18.87 3.87 21.75
CA ALA A 106 -19.26 3.76 23.15
C ALA A 106 -18.32 4.55 24.09
N ASP A 107 -18.81 4.95 25.26
CA ASP A 107 -18.03 5.65 26.30
C ASP A 107 -16.78 4.86 26.71
N GLU A 108 -16.89 3.54 26.78
CA GLU A 108 -15.79 2.62 27.08
C GLU A 108 -14.69 2.69 26.02
N GLN A 109 -15.08 2.81 24.75
CA GLN A 109 -14.15 2.96 23.63
C GLN A 109 -13.47 4.34 23.70
N LEU A 110 -14.20 5.41 23.98
CA LEU A 110 -13.64 6.75 24.17
C LEU A 110 -12.65 6.80 25.37
N HIS A 111 -12.97 6.13 26.47
CA HIS A 111 -12.09 6.06 27.64
C HIS A 111 -10.81 5.29 27.34
N LYS A 112 -10.93 4.16 26.62
CA LYS A 112 -9.79 3.38 26.15
C LYS A 112 -8.91 4.21 25.20
N PHE A 113 -9.51 4.94 24.27
CA PHE A 113 -8.81 5.84 23.35
C PHE A 113 -7.94 6.85 24.10
N ARG A 114 -8.54 7.57 25.05
CA ARG A 114 -7.87 8.63 25.82
C ARG A 114 -6.71 8.10 26.67
N LYS A 115 -6.76 6.83 27.09
CA LYS A 115 -5.71 6.20 27.89
C LYS A 115 -4.58 5.59 27.06
N THR A 116 -4.89 4.98 25.91
CA THR A 116 -3.94 4.14 25.17
C THR A 116 -3.48 4.75 23.86
N SER A 117 -4.20 5.76 23.33
CA SER A 117 -3.99 6.31 21.97
C SER A 117 -4.02 5.25 20.86
N SER A 118 -4.62 4.08 21.11
CA SER A 118 -4.75 2.99 20.12
C SER A 118 -5.99 2.14 20.38
N PHE A 119 -6.53 1.53 19.32
CA PHE A 119 -7.64 0.59 19.36
C PHE A 119 -7.25 -0.74 18.73
N ALA A 120 -7.82 -1.83 19.24
CA ALA A 120 -7.85 -3.09 18.52
C ALA A 120 -8.91 -2.95 17.41
N VAL A 121 -8.50 -3.06 16.14
CA VAL A 121 -9.43 -3.10 15.02
C VAL A 121 -9.93 -4.54 14.93
N VAL A 122 -11.21 -4.75 15.20
CA VAL A 122 -11.86 -6.03 14.89
C VAL A 122 -12.05 -6.06 13.37
N SER A 123 -11.43 -7.03 12.70
CA SER A 123 -11.65 -7.25 11.27
C SER A 123 -13.13 -7.55 11.04
N PRO A 124 -13.83 -6.82 10.15
CA PRO A 124 -15.23 -7.09 9.87
C PRO A 124 -15.45 -8.43 9.15
N PHE A 125 -14.41 -9.18 8.81
CA PHE A 125 -14.53 -10.44 8.06
C PHE A 125 -14.37 -11.70 8.90
N ASP A 126 -14.14 -11.58 10.22
CA ASP A 126 -14.09 -12.75 11.10
C ASP A 126 -15.50 -13.16 11.52
N ALA A 127 -16.02 -14.22 10.91
CA ALA A 127 -17.27 -14.89 11.31
C ALA A 127 -17.11 -15.73 12.60
N SER A 128 -16.03 -15.53 13.35
CA SER A 128 -15.73 -16.20 14.61
C SER A 128 -15.25 -15.09 15.56
N GLY A 129 -16.04 -14.80 16.60
CA GLY A 129 -15.79 -13.72 17.58
C GLY A 129 -14.54 -13.89 18.43
N ALA A 130 -13.36 -14.00 17.81
CA ALA A 130 -12.08 -14.07 18.47
C ALA A 130 -11.49 -12.65 18.59
N VAL A 131 -11.49 -12.14 19.83
CA VAL A 131 -10.86 -10.86 20.17
C VAL A 131 -9.35 -11.06 20.22
N SER A 132 -8.58 -10.45 19.30
CA SER A 132 -7.12 -10.50 19.35
C SER A 132 -6.59 -9.26 20.08
N ALA A 133 -6.23 -9.43 21.35
CA ALA A 133 -5.63 -8.38 22.17
C ALA A 133 -4.11 -8.37 22.00
N VAL A 134 -3.56 -7.37 21.31
CA VAL A 134 -2.10 -7.15 21.28
C VAL A 134 -1.70 -6.29 22.48
N SER A 135 -1.33 -6.95 23.58
CA SER A 135 -0.60 -6.32 24.69
C SER A 135 0.89 -6.59 24.50
N GLY A 136 1.63 -5.58 24.07
CA GLY A 136 3.09 -5.64 23.98
C GLY A 136 3.74 -5.56 25.35
N LYS A 137 4.28 -6.69 25.83
CA LYS A 137 5.49 -6.77 26.66
C LYS A 137 5.89 -8.24 26.81
N GLN A 138 6.86 -8.68 26.01
CA GLN A 138 7.74 -9.76 26.42
C GLN A 138 9.18 -9.29 26.25
N VAL A 139 9.81 -9.13 27.40
CA VAL A 139 11.25 -9.10 27.59
C VAL A 139 11.74 -10.51 27.26
N PHE A 140 12.71 -10.62 26.35
CA PHE A 140 13.47 -11.86 26.18
C PHE A 140 14.90 -11.55 26.57
N ASP A 141 15.31 -12.17 27.67
CA ASP A 141 16.69 -12.23 28.13
C ASP A 141 17.53 -13.01 27.13
N VAL A 142 18.76 -12.52 26.95
CA VAL A 142 19.80 -13.09 26.10
C VAL A 142 20.64 -14.01 26.98
N GLU A 143 20.65 -15.31 26.70
CA GLU A 143 21.74 -16.19 27.13
C GLU A 143 22.18 -17.12 26.00
N ASP A 144 23.51 -17.16 25.88
CA ASP A 144 24.40 -17.86 24.96
C ASP A 144 24.06 -19.33 24.66
N LEU A 145 24.22 -19.73 23.39
CA LEU A 145 24.75 -21.05 23.04
C LEU A 145 25.52 -20.97 21.70
N ASP A 146 26.84 -20.89 21.85
CA ASP A 146 27.88 -21.26 20.88
C ASP A 146 27.79 -22.77 20.58
N MET A 147 28.06 -23.20 19.35
CA MET A 147 28.61 -24.54 19.06
C MET A 147 29.12 -24.66 17.61
N HIS A 148 30.34 -25.18 17.51
CA HIS A 148 31.24 -25.25 16.37
C HIS A 148 30.87 -26.23 15.25
N ASP A 149 31.19 -25.79 14.03
CA ASP A 149 31.93 -26.43 12.93
C ASP A 149 31.97 -27.98 12.81
N SER A 150 31.54 -28.50 11.66
CA SER A 150 32.07 -29.74 11.06
C SER A 150 31.73 -29.81 9.57
N VAL A 151 32.81 -29.80 8.77
CA VAL A 151 32.91 -30.00 7.33
C VAL A 151 32.83 -31.49 7.02
N ASP A 152 32.13 -31.91 5.95
CA ASP A 152 32.53 -33.06 5.12
C ASP A 152 31.75 -33.17 3.79
N GLN A 153 32.35 -33.91 2.86
CA GLN A 153 32.40 -33.71 1.41
C GLN A 153 31.27 -34.33 0.55
N VAL A 154 31.20 -33.75 -0.65
CA VAL A 154 30.58 -34.13 -1.94
C VAL A 154 30.74 -35.61 -2.34
N PRO A 155 29.74 -36.19 -3.05
CA PRO A 155 30.01 -36.72 -4.40
C PRO A 155 28.84 -36.52 -5.42
N THR A 156 29.17 -35.95 -6.59
CA THR A 156 28.53 -36.19 -7.91
C THR A 156 29.23 -37.37 -8.62
N PRO A 157 28.74 -37.99 -9.74
CA PRO A 157 27.69 -37.56 -10.68
C PRO A 157 26.74 -38.67 -11.20
N SER A 158 25.64 -38.29 -11.88
CA SER A 158 25.26 -38.88 -13.18
C SER A 158 24.06 -38.16 -13.80
N ALA A 159 24.22 -37.83 -15.08
CA ALA A 159 23.23 -37.18 -15.93
C ALA A 159 22.10 -38.16 -16.29
N SER A 160 20.86 -37.76 -16.03
CA SER A 160 19.71 -38.22 -16.78
C SER A 160 18.88 -37.00 -17.13
N THR A 161 18.75 -36.76 -18.43
CA THR A 161 17.95 -35.71 -19.03
C THR A 161 16.47 -36.03 -18.77
N PRO A 162 15.69 -35.19 -18.06
CA PRO A 162 14.25 -35.30 -18.12
C PRO A 162 13.82 -34.60 -19.40
N ALA A 163 13.26 -35.41 -20.30
CA ALA A 163 12.48 -34.97 -21.43
C ALA A 163 11.45 -33.91 -21.00
N ASP A 164 11.31 -32.90 -21.87
CA ASP A 164 10.24 -31.90 -21.95
C ASP A 164 9.03 -32.18 -21.06
N ALA A 165 9.15 -31.83 -19.78
CA ALA A 165 7.99 -31.49 -18.98
C ALA A 165 7.50 -30.17 -19.57
N VAL A 166 6.46 -30.26 -20.40
CA VAL A 166 5.67 -29.11 -20.85
C VAL A 166 5.37 -28.27 -19.62
N MET A 167 6.09 -27.16 -19.46
CA MET A 167 5.88 -26.25 -18.35
C MET A 167 4.47 -25.71 -18.52
N SER A 168 3.57 -26.11 -17.61
CA SER A 168 2.44 -25.26 -17.26
C SER A 168 3.04 -23.89 -16.94
N ALA A 169 2.90 -22.93 -17.87
CA ALA A 169 3.38 -21.58 -17.67
C ALA A 169 2.58 -21.00 -16.51
N ASN A 170 3.10 -21.13 -15.29
CA ASN A 170 2.55 -20.40 -14.16
C ASN A 170 2.80 -18.93 -14.45
N ASP A 171 1.72 -18.21 -14.72
CA ASP A 171 1.76 -16.78 -14.99
C ASP A 171 2.43 -16.03 -13.83
N ILE A 172 3.32 -15.10 -14.15
CA ILE A 172 3.93 -14.23 -13.14
C ILE A 172 2.92 -13.12 -12.82
N THR A 173 2.36 -13.17 -11.61
CA THR A 173 1.44 -12.14 -11.09
C THR A 173 2.20 -11.11 -10.27
N ILE A 174 2.17 -9.85 -10.71
CA ILE A 174 2.87 -8.75 -10.04
C ILE A 174 1.84 -7.82 -9.40
N THR A 175 1.95 -7.60 -8.09
CA THR A 175 1.20 -6.57 -7.36
C THR A 175 2.10 -5.39 -7.07
N ILE A 176 1.57 -4.18 -7.28
CA ILE A 176 2.27 -2.92 -7.02
C ILE A 176 1.42 -2.14 -6.04
N TRP A 177 2.02 -1.69 -4.94
CA TRP A 177 1.32 -0.94 -3.92
C TRP A 177 2.18 0.19 -3.38
N ASN A 178 1.67 1.42 -3.41
CA ASN A 178 2.27 2.53 -2.65
C ASN A 178 1.69 2.53 -1.23
N ALA A 179 2.52 2.26 -0.23
CA ALA A 179 2.10 2.12 1.16
C ALA A 179 2.00 3.46 1.91
N ASN A 180 2.58 4.55 1.38
CA ASN A 180 2.62 5.87 2.02
C ASN A 180 2.98 5.78 3.53
N SER A 181 4.16 5.21 3.83
CA SER A 181 4.61 4.75 5.16
C SER A 181 4.00 3.41 5.59
N LEU A 182 4.68 2.33 5.21
CA LEU A 182 4.25 0.98 5.55
C LEU A 182 4.28 0.72 7.06
N ASP A 183 3.12 0.50 7.68
CA ASP A 183 3.09 0.00 9.05
C ASP A 183 3.52 -1.46 9.13
N ARG A 184 4.27 -1.80 10.19
CA ARG A 184 4.83 -3.15 10.35
C ARG A 184 3.78 -4.23 10.48
N LEU A 185 2.63 -3.93 11.08
CA LEU A 185 1.58 -4.91 11.30
C LEU A 185 0.76 -5.15 10.03
N THR A 186 0.70 -4.17 9.13
CA THR A 186 -0.02 -4.27 7.85
C THR A 186 0.58 -5.33 6.93
N ILE A 187 1.88 -5.63 7.03
CA ILE A 187 2.52 -6.54 6.08
C ILE A 187 1.97 -7.97 6.15
N ASN A 188 1.61 -8.45 7.34
CA ASN A 188 1.02 -9.77 7.51
C ASN A 188 -0.36 -9.84 6.85
N THR A 189 -1.19 -8.81 7.02
CA THR A 189 -2.48 -8.72 6.36
C THR A 189 -2.31 -8.73 4.83
N VAL A 190 -1.33 -8.00 4.31
CA VAL A 190 -1.04 -7.91 2.87
C VAL A 190 -0.61 -9.27 2.32
N THR A 191 0.37 -9.94 2.95
CA THR A 191 0.83 -11.25 2.46
C THR A 191 -0.21 -12.35 2.61
N GLN A 192 -1.13 -12.24 3.56
CA GLN A 192 -2.28 -13.14 3.71
C GLN A 192 -3.41 -12.85 2.72
N SER A 193 -3.57 -11.60 2.29
CA SER A 193 -4.64 -11.20 1.36
C SER A 193 -4.26 -11.41 -0.10
N PHE A 194 -2.97 -11.33 -0.44
CA PHE A 194 -2.46 -11.44 -1.81
C PHE A 194 -1.73 -12.76 -2.05
N THR A 195 -2.33 -13.89 -1.66
CA THR A 195 -1.74 -15.23 -1.82
C THR A 195 -1.56 -15.64 -3.28
N SER A 196 -2.35 -15.08 -4.20
CA SER A 196 -2.23 -15.31 -5.65
C SER A 196 -1.13 -14.48 -6.31
N SER A 197 -0.52 -13.54 -5.60
CA SER A 197 0.53 -12.68 -6.15
C SER A 197 1.87 -13.39 -6.05
N SER A 198 2.61 -13.44 -7.16
CA SER A 198 3.95 -14.02 -7.22
C SER A 198 4.98 -13.05 -6.62
N LEU A 199 4.89 -11.79 -7.03
CA LEU A 199 5.78 -10.72 -6.63
C LEU A 199 4.95 -9.53 -6.14
N ILE A 200 5.30 -8.98 -4.97
CA ILE A 200 4.68 -7.76 -4.44
C ILE A 200 5.76 -6.69 -4.33
N PHE A 201 5.64 -5.64 -5.14
CA PHE A 201 6.43 -4.44 -5.00
C PHE A 201 5.68 -3.41 -4.16
N ILE A 202 6.35 -2.90 -3.15
CA ILE A 202 5.81 -1.90 -2.23
C ILE A 202 6.68 -0.65 -2.30
N THR A 203 6.12 0.49 -2.68
CA THR A 203 6.79 1.80 -2.63
C THR A 203 6.41 2.55 -1.36
N GLU A 204 7.23 3.54 -0.98
CA GLU A 204 7.07 4.31 0.26
C GLU A 204 7.02 3.45 1.52
N THR A 205 7.93 2.47 1.61
CA THR A 205 8.01 1.60 2.78
C THR A 205 8.59 2.29 3.99
N TRP A 206 9.43 3.32 3.79
CA TRP A 206 10.09 4.11 4.83
C TRP A 206 10.94 3.25 5.79
N LEU A 207 11.28 2.04 5.34
CA LEU A 207 12.03 1.04 6.10
C LEU A 207 13.49 1.44 6.14
N LEU A 208 14.07 1.56 7.33
CA LEU A 208 15.48 1.90 7.51
C LEU A 208 16.33 0.64 7.68
N PRO A 209 17.59 0.61 7.22
CA PRO A 209 18.50 -0.50 7.49
C PRO A 209 18.79 -0.62 9.00
N PRO A 210 19.03 -1.83 9.53
CA PRO A 210 18.96 -3.15 8.89
C PRO A 210 17.58 -3.82 9.08
N LEU A 211 16.53 -3.04 9.31
CA LEU A 211 15.22 -3.57 9.71
C LEU A 211 14.57 -4.33 8.55
N ARG A 212 13.89 -5.44 8.87
CA ARG A 212 13.12 -6.22 7.91
C ARG A 212 11.63 -6.15 8.20
N LEU A 213 10.82 -6.43 7.18
CA LEU A 213 9.39 -6.60 7.32
C LEU A 213 9.09 -7.95 7.98
N PRO A 214 8.18 -8.01 8.96
CA PRO A 214 7.86 -9.25 9.68
C PRO A 214 6.98 -10.18 8.83
N THR A 215 7.57 -10.89 7.87
CA THR A 215 6.90 -11.86 6.99
C THR A 215 7.81 -13.04 6.69
N SER A 216 7.21 -14.20 6.37
CA SER A 216 7.91 -15.38 5.85
C SER A 216 8.31 -15.26 4.38
N TRP A 217 7.74 -14.28 3.67
CA TRP A 217 8.07 -14.03 2.26
C TRP A 217 9.51 -13.55 2.13
N GLN A 218 10.22 -14.06 1.11
CA GLN A 218 11.57 -13.58 0.81
C GLN A 218 11.51 -12.11 0.42
N GLN A 219 12.44 -11.31 0.95
CA GLN A 219 12.36 -9.86 0.85
C GLN A 219 13.68 -9.20 0.45
N TYR A 220 13.58 -8.22 -0.45
CA TYR A 220 14.66 -7.35 -0.89
C TYR A 220 14.24 -5.89 -0.73
N HIS A 221 15.21 -5.03 -0.40
CA HIS A 221 14.93 -3.63 -0.10
C HIS A 221 15.93 -2.70 -0.76
N THR A 222 15.39 -1.64 -1.38
CA THR A 222 16.06 -0.35 -1.49
C THR A 222 15.54 0.46 -0.32
N TYR A 223 16.34 0.53 0.76
CA TYR A 223 15.89 1.12 2.01
C TYR A 223 15.53 2.61 1.88
N GLY A 224 14.64 3.06 2.76
CA GLY A 224 14.31 4.47 2.90
C GLY A 224 15.50 5.31 3.37
N LEU A 225 15.43 6.60 3.10
CA LEU A 225 16.43 7.57 3.56
C LEU A 225 16.08 8.05 4.97
N PRO A 226 17.05 8.15 5.90
CA PRO A 226 16.79 8.65 7.24
C PRO A 226 16.34 10.12 7.18
N VAL A 227 15.34 10.46 7.99
CA VAL A 227 14.88 11.84 8.17
C VAL A 227 15.34 12.30 9.56
N PRO A 228 15.96 13.49 9.69
CA PRO A 228 16.40 14.00 10.98
C PRO A 228 15.27 13.98 12.03
N ASN A 229 15.58 13.48 13.22
CA ASN A 229 14.66 13.37 14.37
C ASN A 229 13.45 12.43 14.16
N MET A 230 13.44 11.60 13.12
CA MET A 230 12.36 10.64 12.86
C MET A 230 12.85 9.20 13.03
N ARG A 231 11.98 8.33 13.56
CA ARG A 231 12.26 6.88 13.70
C ARG A 231 12.06 6.09 12.42
N ARG A 232 11.39 6.67 11.43
CA ARG A 232 11.14 6.10 10.10
C ARG A 232 11.83 6.95 9.05
N GLY A 233 12.17 6.32 7.94
CA GLY A 233 12.73 7.04 6.80
C GLY A 233 11.66 7.77 6.00
N GLN A 234 12.07 8.24 4.84
CA GLN A 234 11.20 8.59 3.72
C GLN A 234 11.53 7.66 2.55
N ILE A 235 10.70 7.63 1.51
CA ILE A 235 10.88 6.82 0.30
C ILE A 235 10.99 5.32 0.60
N GLY A 236 11.73 4.57 -0.21
CA GLY A 236 12.03 3.16 0.04
C GLY A 236 11.12 2.23 -0.74
N ILE A 237 11.69 1.15 -1.23
CA ILE A 237 11.04 0.15 -2.08
C ILE A 237 11.36 -1.21 -1.51
N SER A 238 10.35 -2.04 -1.33
CA SER A 238 10.49 -3.45 -0.96
C SER A 238 9.92 -4.34 -2.03
N LEU A 239 10.60 -5.44 -2.30
CA LEU A 239 10.09 -6.56 -3.07
C LEU A 239 9.86 -7.72 -2.11
N LEU A 240 8.64 -8.27 -2.11
CA LEU A 240 8.30 -9.53 -1.46
C LEU A 240 8.04 -10.60 -2.52
N ILE A 241 8.57 -11.80 -2.28
CA ILE A 241 8.43 -12.96 -3.16
C ILE A 241 7.65 -14.01 -2.42
N ASN A 242 6.60 -14.51 -3.08
CA ASN A 242 5.74 -15.54 -2.53
C ASN A 242 6.55 -16.83 -2.29
N PRO A 243 6.45 -17.47 -1.11
CA PRO A 243 7.13 -18.74 -0.84
C PRO A 243 6.81 -19.85 -1.84
N ASP A 244 5.61 -19.83 -2.44
CA ASP A 244 5.18 -20.82 -3.42
C ASP A 244 5.62 -20.48 -4.86
N PHE A 245 6.32 -19.35 -5.05
CA PHE A 245 6.80 -18.95 -6.37
C PHE A 245 7.99 -19.81 -6.80
N PRO A 246 7.89 -20.59 -7.88
CA PRO A 246 8.85 -21.64 -8.19
C PRO A 246 10.13 -21.15 -8.88
N TYR A 247 10.16 -19.88 -9.31
CA TYR A 247 11.27 -19.35 -10.11
C TYR A 247 12.24 -18.52 -9.26
N PRO A 248 13.56 -18.71 -9.43
CA PRO A 248 14.55 -17.91 -8.71
C PRO A 248 14.46 -16.43 -9.12
N ILE A 249 14.52 -15.56 -8.13
CA ILE A 249 14.64 -14.11 -8.31
C ILE A 249 16.07 -13.69 -8.06
N THR A 250 16.67 -13.02 -9.05
CA THR A 250 18.01 -12.43 -8.91
C THR A 250 17.88 -10.93 -8.68
N PRO A 251 18.14 -10.40 -7.47
CA PRO A 251 18.14 -8.95 -7.24
C PRO A 251 19.31 -8.30 -7.99
N MET A 252 19.07 -7.14 -8.58
CA MET A 252 20.09 -6.38 -9.29
C MET A 252 20.58 -5.24 -8.40
N PRO A 253 21.89 -5.13 -8.14
CA PRO A 253 22.41 -4.05 -7.31
C PRO A 253 22.16 -2.70 -7.99
N SER A 254 21.67 -1.74 -7.20
CA SER A 254 21.42 -0.37 -7.62
C SER A 254 21.98 0.58 -6.56
N SER A 255 22.70 1.60 -7.00
CA SER A 255 23.09 2.74 -6.15
C SER A 255 21.98 3.78 -6.02
N SER A 256 20.95 3.71 -6.88
CA SER A 256 19.84 4.64 -6.86
C SER A 256 18.87 4.28 -5.72
N PRO A 257 18.52 5.23 -4.84
CA PRO A 257 17.55 5.02 -3.77
C PRO A 257 16.09 4.97 -4.30
N TYR A 258 15.90 5.22 -5.60
CA TYR A 258 14.59 5.34 -6.25
C TYR A 258 14.18 4.09 -7.02
N VAL A 259 15.03 3.06 -7.05
CA VAL A 259 14.86 1.90 -7.91
C VAL A 259 15.19 0.62 -7.15
N LEU A 260 14.33 -0.38 -7.28
CA LEU A 260 14.62 -1.76 -6.92
C LEU A 260 14.43 -2.60 -8.17
N SER A 261 15.48 -3.34 -8.55
CA SER A 261 15.47 -4.12 -9.78
C SER A 261 15.70 -5.60 -9.47
N CYS A 262 15.01 -6.47 -10.19
CA CYS A 262 15.23 -7.90 -10.11
C CYS A 262 15.02 -8.56 -11.48
N GLN A 263 15.58 -9.75 -11.64
CA GLN A 263 15.36 -10.57 -12.81
C GLN A 263 14.64 -11.85 -12.41
N VAL A 264 13.66 -12.23 -13.23
CA VAL A 264 12.93 -13.49 -13.17
C VAL A 264 12.87 -14.11 -14.55
N ALA A 265 13.43 -15.31 -14.70
CA ALA A 265 13.62 -15.95 -16.02
C ALA A 265 14.26 -14.97 -17.04
N SER A 266 13.60 -14.72 -18.17
CA SER A 266 14.04 -13.78 -19.21
C SER A 266 13.49 -12.35 -19.05
N THR A 267 12.79 -12.07 -17.95
CA THR A 267 12.14 -10.77 -17.69
C THR A 267 12.91 -9.99 -16.64
N LEU A 268 13.36 -8.79 -17.01
CA LEU A 268 13.93 -7.79 -16.11
C LEU A 268 12.80 -6.90 -15.58
N ILE A 269 12.74 -6.69 -14.27
CA ILE A 269 11.70 -5.88 -13.63
C ILE A 269 12.36 -4.75 -12.85
N HIS A 270 11.97 -3.52 -13.14
CA HIS A 270 12.36 -2.31 -12.43
C HIS A 270 11.14 -1.73 -11.70
N CYS A 271 11.14 -1.79 -10.38
CA CYS A 271 10.20 -1.03 -9.57
C CYS A 271 10.82 0.32 -9.20
N VAL A 272 10.08 1.39 -9.49
CA VAL A 272 10.53 2.77 -9.41
C VAL A 272 9.63 3.53 -8.45
N TYR A 273 10.23 4.31 -7.56
CA TYR A 273 9.55 5.32 -6.79
C TYR A 273 10.27 6.65 -6.94
N LEU A 274 9.65 7.60 -7.66
CA LEU A 274 10.15 8.96 -7.77
C LEU A 274 9.30 9.88 -6.88
N PRO A 275 9.88 10.57 -5.88
CA PRO A 275 9.15 11.56 -5.09
C PRO A 275 8.48 12.62 -5.96
N PRO A 276 7.40 13.28 -5.49
CA PRO A 276 6.72 14.34 -6.21
C PRO A 276 7.68 15.45 -6.68
N THR A 277 7.30 16.21 -7.72
CA THR A 277 8.12 17.31 -8.29
C THR A 277 8.53 18.37 -7.27
N ALA A 278 7.79 18.51 -6.16
CA ALA A 278 8.17 19.38 -5.05
C ALA A 278 9.44 18.93 -4.30
N SER A 279 9.77 17.65 -4.36
CA SER A 279 10.87 17.02 -3.62
C SER A 279 11.98 16.47 -4.53
N LEU A 280 11.71 16.27 -5.82
CA LEU A 280 12.67 15.79 -6.81
C LEU A 280 12.50 16.55 -8.13
N SER A 281 13.57 17.14 -8.66
CA SER A 281 13.48 17.86 -9.94
C SER A 281 13.14 16.90 -11.09
N ASP A 282 12.39 17.39 -12.08
CA ASP A 282 11.94 16.56 -13.20
C ASP A 282 13.11 16.11 -14.10
N SER A 283 14.16 16.92 -14.22
CA SER A 283 15.38 16.56 -14.96
C SER A 283 16.15 15.41 -14.30
N TYR A 284 16.27 15.44 -12.97
CA TYR A 284 16.96 14.39 -12.23
C TYR A 284 16.10 13.12 -12.12
N ALA A 285 14.77 13.27 -12.00
CA ALA A 285 13.83 12.17 -12.12
C ALA A 285 14.02 11.44 -13.47
N LEU A 286 14.15 12.17 -14.57
CA LEU A 286 14.41 11.58 -15.88
C LEU A 286 15.80 10.94 -15.99
N SER A 287 16.84 11.53 -15.40
CA SER A 287 18.18 10.90 -15.42
C SER A 287 18.17 9.54 -14.73
N VAL A 288 17.44 9.41 -13.62
CA VAL A 288 17.24 8.11 -12.94
C VAL A 288 16.63 7.07 -13.90
N LEU A 289 15.65 7.45 -14.72
CA LEU A 289 15.03 6.56 -15.70
C LEU A 289 15.98 6.18 -16.85
N ARG A 290 16.81 7.12 -17.30
CA ARG A 290 17.77 6.90 -18.39
C ARG A 290 18.94 6.01 -17.98
N ASP A 291 19.26 5.97 -16.69
CA ASP A 291 20.30 5.10 -16.14
C ASP A 291 19.84 3.62 -16.04
N PHE A 292 18.59 3.31 -16.42
CA PHE A 292 18.09 1.95 -16.39
C PHE A 292 18.82 1.08 -17.42
N PRO A 293 19.30 -0.09 -17.00
CA PRO A 293 19.82 -1.07 -17.93
C PRO A 293 18.65 -1.74 -18.65
N MET A 294 18.33 -1.31 -19.86
CA MET A 294 17.22 -1.92 -20.62
C MET A 294 17.47 -3.39 -20.95
N HIS A 295 18.74 -3.77 -21.10
CA HIS A 295 19.23 -5.16 -21.17
C HIS A 295 20.63 -5.23 -20.55
N ARG A 296 20.85 -6.11 -19.56
CA ARG A 296 22.19 -6.43 -19.01
C ARG A 296 22.74 -7.76 -19.49
N LEU A 297 21.86 -8.72 -19.80
CA LEU A 297 22.26 -10.08 -20.14
C LEU A 297 21.64 -10.49 -21.48
N PRO A 298 22.35 -11.28 -22.32
CA PRO A 298 21.86 -11.67 -23.65
C PRO A 298 20.53 -12.44 -23.65
N HIS A 299 20.16 -13.05 -22.52
CA HIS A 299 18.92 -13.81 -22.35
C HIS A 299 17.75 -12.99 -21.81
N GLN A 300 17.94 -11.69 -21.53
CA GLN A 300 16.84 -10.81 -21.12
C GLN A 300 16.08 -10.33 -22.37
N THR A 301 14.88 -10.87 -22.56
CA THR A 301 14.04 -10.58 -23.71
C THR A 301 12.97 -9.54 -23.41
N ASN A 302 12.57 -9.41 -22.14
CA ASN A 302 11.48 -8.54 -21.72
C ASN A 302 11.92 -7.63 -20.57
N THR A 303 11.45 -6.38 -20.58
CA THR A 303 11.69 -5.42 -19.50
C THR A 303 10.37 -4.82 -19.06
N ILE A 304 10.08 -4.92 -17.76
CA ILE A 304 8.90 -4.33 -17.11
C ILE A 304 9.38 -3.19 -16.22
N ILE A 305 8.71 -2.05 -16.34
CA ILE A 305 8.94 -0.90 -15.46
C ILE A 305 7.63 -0.59 -14.78
N CYS A 306 7.65 -0.58 -13.44
CA CYS A 306 6.47 -0.43 -12.62
C CYS A 306 6.76 0.45 -11.39
N GLY A 307 5.71 0.78 -10.63
CA GLY A 307 5.80 1.61 -9.43
C GLY A 307 5.16 2.98 -9.60
N ASP A 308 5.59 3.95 -8.80
CA ASP A 308 5.01 5.28 -8.73
C ASP A 308 6.04 6.35 -9.14
N ILE A 309 5.88 6.81 -10.38
CA ILE A 309 6.78 7.79 -11.02
C ILE A 309 6.32 9.24 -10.69
N ASN A 310 5.15 9.41 -10.06
CA ASN A 310 4.53 10.71 -9.77
C ASN A 310 4.43 11.63 -11.02
N ALA A 311 4.13 11.04 -12.17
CA ALA A 311 3.97 11.72 -13.45
C ALA A 311 2.50 11.65 -13.90
N ARG A 312 2.00 12.74 -14.49
CA ARG A 312 0.61 12.81 -15.01
C ARG A 312 0.61 13.20 -16.46
N HIS A 313 -0.18 12.53 -17.28
CA HIS A 313 -0.25 12.82 -18.71
C HIS A 313 -1.65 12.59 -19.27
N ASN A 314 -2.32 13.68 -19.66
CA ASN A 314 -3.74 13.66 -20.03
C ASN A 314 -4.08 12.73 -21.20
N ARG A 315 -3.30 12.76 -22.28
CA ARG A 315 -3.56 11.97 -23.49
C ARG A 315 -3.16 10.50 -23.34
N LEU A 316 -2.26 10.20 -22.41
CA LEU A 316 -1.74 8.84 -22.23
C LEU A 316 -2.57 8.09 -21.18
N LEU A 317 -2.85 8.74 -20.06
CA LEU A 317 -3.48 8.13 -18.88
C LEU A 317 -4.85 8.72 -18.57
N GLY A 318 -5.48 9.44 -19.51
CA GLY A 318 -6.79 10.09 -19.31
C GLY A 318 -6.83 11.10 -18.16
N ASP A 319 -5.65 11.55 -17.72
CA ASP A 319 -5.49 12.42 -16.56
C ASP A 319 -6.08 13.82 -16.79
N THR A 320 -6.52 14.48 -15.72
CA THR A 320 -7.06 15.86 -15.81
C THR A 320 -6.02 16.92 -16.17
N ARG A 321 -4.72 16.58 -16.15
CA ARG A 321 -3.60 17.49 -16.43
C ARG A 321 -2.39 16.72 -16.93
N THR A 322 -1.51 17.40 -17.66
CA THR A 322 -0.17 16.91 -17.97
C THR A 322 0.86 17.70 -17.17
N THR A 323 1.73 17.00 -16.43
CA THR A 323 2.86 17.62 -15.72
C THR A 323 4.09 17.65 -16.62
N VAL A 324 5.06 18.53 -16.32
CA VAL A 324 6.35 18.57 -17.04
C VAL A 324 7.03 17.20 -17.00
N ARG A 325 7.09 16.58 -15.82
CA ARG A 325 7.51 15.17 -15.67
C ARG A 325 6.74 14.20 -16.56
N GLY A 326 5.42 14.35 -16.68
CA GLY A 326 4.59 13.52 -17.55
C GLY A 326 4.96 13.65 -19.02
N THR A 327 5.21 14.87 -19.50
CA THR A 327 5.70 15.09 -20.87
C THR A 327 7.06 14.44 -21.09
N MET A 328 8.01 14.65 -20.17
CA MET A 328 9.36 14.07 -20.26
C MET A 328 9.33 12.53 -20.22
N LEU A 329 8.48 11.95 -19.36
CA LEU A 329 8.26 10.51 -19.30
C LEU A 329 7.70 9.99 -20.63
N TYR A 330 6.70 10.67 -21.19
CA TYR A 330 6.09 10.27 -22.46
C TYR A 330 7.10 10.30 -23.63
N GLU A 331 7.91 11.35 -23.72
CA GLU A 331 8.98 11.45 -24.72
C GLU A 331 10.00 10.32 -24.58
N TRP A 332 10.43 10.04 -23.35
CA TRP A 332 11.34 8.94 -23.04
C TRP A 332 10.74 7.56 -23.37
N MET A 333 9.45 7.37 -23.11
CA MET A 333 8.76 6.12 -23.48
C MET A 333 8.75 5.90 -25.00
N ILE A 334 8.52 6.96 -25.78
CA ILE A 334 8.58 6.87 -27.25
C ILE A 334 10.01 6.58 -27.71
N GLU A 335 11.01 7.28 -27.16
CA GLU A 335 12.42 7.12 -27.49
C GLU A 335 12.89 5.67 -27.30
N TYR A 336 12.46 5.02 -26.22
CA TYR A 336 12.85 3.65 -25.86
C TYR A 336 11.86 2.57 -26.32
N GLY A 337 10.81 2.93 -27.07
CA GLY A 337 9.81 1.98 -27.59
C GLY A 337 8.99 1.30 -26.48
N LEU A 338 8.78 1.96 -25.35
CA LEU A 338 8.06 1.42 -24.20
C LEU A 338 6.55 1.46 -24.40
N HIS A 339 5.89 0.35 -24.10
CA HIS A 339 4.43 0.25 -24.13
C HIS A 339 3.83 0.60 -22.76
N CYS A 340 2.85 1.52 -22.74
CA CYS A 340 2.14 1.92 -21.54
C CYS A 340 0.92 1.01 -21.29
N TRP A 341 1.07 -0.03 -20.48
CA TRP A 341 -0.07 -0.90 -20.15
C TRP A 341 -1.21 -0.16 -19.43
N ASN A 342 -0.90 0.86 -18.63
CA ASN A 342 -1.92 1.67 -17.96
C ASN A 342 -2.82 2.41 -18.95
N SER A 343 -2.34 2.80 -20.13
CA SER A 343 -3.20 3.46 -21.13
C SER A 343 -4.20 2.50 -21.78
N VAL A 344 -3.98 1.19 -21.67
CA VAL A 344 -4.82 0.15 -22.27
C VAL A 344 -5.84 -0.37 -21.26
N PHE A 345 -5.43 -0.58 -20.00
CA PHE A 345 -6.25 -1.26 -18.99
C PHE A 345 -6.89 -0.34 -17.95
N ALA A 346 -6.54 0.95 -17.89
CA ALA A 346 -7.08 1.86 -16.87
C ALA A 346 -8.45 2.46 -17.23
N PHE A 347 -9.09 2.06 -18.34
CA PHE A 347 -10.39 2.57 -18.80
C PHE A 347 -11.39 1.47 -19.12
#